data_AF-M0ACB1-F1
#
_entry.id   AF-M0ACB1-F1
#
_cell.length_a   1.000
_cell.length_b   1.000
_cell.length_c   1.000
_cell.angle_alpha   90.00
_cell.angle_beta   90.00
_cell.angle_gamma   90.00
#
_symmetry.space_group_name_H-M   'P 1'
#
loop_
_entity.id
_entity.type
_entity.pdbx_description
1 polymer ?
#
loop_
_entity_poly.entity_id
_entity_poly.type
_entity_poly.pdbx_seq_one_letter_code
_entity_poly.pdbx_strand_id
1 'polypeptide(L)' 'MDFVITIQHAANVHFFKHVVTELEAAGHDVYVSARETESAQ' A
#
# COMPACT_ATOMS: atom_id res chain seq x y z
N MET A 1 -9.99 9.56 8.81
CA MET A 1 -9.12 8.65 9.59
C MET A 1 -8.13 8.12 8.59
N ASP A 2 -6.87 8.25 8.94
CA ASP A 2 -5.82 8.31 7.94
C ASP A 2 -5.02 7.02 8.07
N PHE A 3 -4.92 6.28 6.97
CA PHE A 3 -4.30 4.97 6.93
C PHE A 3 -2.93 5.06 6.24
N VAL A 4 -1.90 4.54 6.90
CA VAL A 4 -0.58 4.37 6.28
C VAL A 4 -0.36 2.89 6.05
N ILE A 5 -0.27 2.50 4.78
CA ILE A 5 0.01 1.12 4.35
C ILE A 5 1.46 1.07 3.90
N THR A 6 2.27 0.29 4.60
CA THR A 6 3.68 0.08 4.22
C THR A 6 3.84 -1.32 3.64
N ILE A 7 4.45 -1.42 2.45
CA ILE A 7 4.60 -2.65 1.70
C ILE A 7 6.08 -2.95 1.52
N GLN A 8 6.49 -4.19 1.85
CA GLN A 8 7.90 -4.60 1.86
C GLN A 8 8.53 -4.84 0.48
N HIS A 9 7.70 -5.04 -0.55
CA HIS A 9 8.15 -5.23 -1.93
C HIS A 9 7.20 -4.48 -2.86
N ALA A 10 7.73 -3.68 -3.79
CA ALA A 10 6.92 -2.92 -4.74
C ALA A 10 5.99 -3.83 -5.57
N ALA A 11 6.42 -5.05 -5.88
CA ALA A 11 5.59 -6.05 -6.56
C ALA A 11 4.28 -6.37 -5.81
N ASN A 12 4.28 -6.26 -4.48
CA ASN A 12 3.09 -6.57 -3.68
C ASN A 12 2.05 -5.45 -3.68
N VAL A 13 2.41 -4.23 -4.09
CA VAL A 13 1.48 -3.09 -4.18
C VAL A 13 0.27 -3.43 -5.03
N HIS A 14 0.46 -4.21 -6.10
CA HIS A 14 -0.61 -4.61 -7.00
C HIS A 14 -1.69 -5.48 -6.35
N PHE A 15 -1.36 -6.21 -5.27
CA PHE A 15 -2.35 -6.99 -4.52
C PHE A 15 -3.22 -6.11 -3.62
N PHE A 16 -2.69 -4.99 -3.12
CA PHE A 16 -3.38 -4.12 -2.17
C PHE A 16 -4.22 -3.03 -2.84
N LYS A 17 -4.19 -2.90 -4.18
CA LYS A 17 -4.96 -1.87 -4.91
C LYS A 17 -6.46 -1.90 -4.58
N HIS A 18 -7.05 -3.09 -4.42
CA HIS A 18 -8.48 -3.23 -4.14
C HIS A 18 -8.83 -2.71 -2.74
N VAL A 19 -7.98 -3.00 -1.76
CA VAL A 19 -8.14 -2.53 -0.38
C VAL A 19 -8.00 -1.00 -0.30
N VAL A 20 -7.03 -0.43 -1.01
CA VAL A 20 -6.83 1.03 -1.07
C VAL A 20 -8.07 1.69 -1.67
N THR A 21 -8.57 1.18 -2.80
CA THR A 21 -9.78 1.72 -3.44
C THR A 21 -11.01 1.65 -2.54
N GLU A 22 -11.20 0.57 -1.78
CA GLU A 22 -12.31 0.47 -0.81
C GLU A 22 -12.19 1.48 0.33
N LEU A 23 -10.98 1.68 0.86
CA LEU A 23 -10.72 2.65 1.93
C LEU A 23 -10.91 4.10 1.45
N GLU A 24 -10.42 4.43 0.26
CA GLU A 24 -10.65 5.74 -0.36
C GLU A 24 -12.14 5.98 -0.64
N ALA A 25 -12.87 4.97 -1.15
CA ALA A 25 -14.31 5.05 -1.38
C ALA A 25 -15.12 5.23 -0.09
N ALA A 26 -14.61 4.74 1.04
CA ALA A 26 -15.17 4.98 2.37
C ALA A 26 -14.87 6.40 2.93
N GLY A 27 -14.12 7.23 2.19
CA GLY A 27 -13.77 8.60 2.58
C GLY A 27 -12.54 8.67 3.50
N HIS A 28 -11.66 7.67 3.45
CA HIS A 28 -10.41 7.67 4.20
C HIS A 28 -9.24 8.15 3.33
N ASP A 29 -8.35 8.94 3.91
CA ASP A 29 -7.07 9.28 3.28
C ASP A 29 -6.10 8.11 3.48
N VAL A 30 -5.61 7.56 2.36
CA VAL A 30 -4.74 6.38 2.35
C VAL A 30 -3.39 6.74 1.75
N TYR A 31 -2.32 6.53 2.51
CA TYR A 31 -0.95 6.70 2.05
C TYR A 31 -0.27 5.34 1.91
N VAL A 32 0.16 5.00 0.69
CA VAL A 32 0.85 3.74 0.40
C VAL A 32 2.33 4.01 0.18
N SER A 33 3.17 3.37 0.99
CA SER A 33 4.63 3.43 0.85
C SER A 33 5.17 2.03 0.57
N ALA A 34 5.78 1.84 -0.58
CA ALA A 34 6.54 0.63 -0.89
C ALA A 34 8.01 0.85 -0.56
N ARG A 35 8.60 -0.09 0.18
CA ARG A 35 10.04 -0.15 0.39
C ARG A 35 10.60 -1.19 -0.55
N GLU A 36 11.45 -0.82 -1.49
CA GLU A 36 12.33 -1.80 -2.11
C GLU A 36 13.48 -2.03 -1.16
N THR A 37 13.35 -3.06 -0.32
CA THR A 37 14.53 -3.61 0.31
C THR A 37 15.22 -4.43 -0.78
N GLU A 38 16.40 -4.01 -1.21
CA GLU A 38 17.32 -4.86 -1.98
C GLU A 38 17.53 -6.13 -1.16
N SER A 39 16.68 -7.13 -1.39
CA SER A 39 16.97 -8.48 -1.01
C SER A 39 17.97 -8.90 -2.05
N ALA A 40 19.26 -8.68 -1.75
CA ALA A 40 20.33 -9.38 -2.42
C ALA A 40 19.98 -10.87 -2.41
N GLN A 41 19.55 -11.38 -3.56
CA GLN A 41 19.49 -12.80 -3.90
C GLN A 41 19.35 -12.94 -5.41
#